data_AF-A0A4Y5YS64-F1
#
_entry.id   AF-A0A4Y5YS64-F1
#
_cell.length_a   1.000
_cell.length_b   1.000
_cell.length_c   1.000
_cell.angle_alpha   90.00
_cell.angle_beta   90.00
_cell.angle_gamma   90.00
#
_symmetry.space_group_name_H-M   'P 1'
#
loop_
_entity.id
_entity.type
_entity.pdbx_description
1 polymer ?
#
loop_
_entity_poly.entity_id
_entity_poly.type
_entity_poly.pdbx_seq_one_letter_code
_entity_poly.pdbx_strand_id
1 'polypeptide(L)'
;MRQTKDQQVKEIVVGLALGVLAQSVHSVTSGKQALEFGFNHAWRSWPQASEFPSIGGFNPGNLIWIGMGKSEGRLATCAFWTEGRWATPHIRYDSWTLEDALDHHSSTQVSADDWTELGRLFVESFTPGEVIRE
;
A
#
# COMPACT_ATOMS: atom_id res chain seq x y z
N MET A 1 -15.58 10.66 -15.05
CA MET A 1 -16.00 10.90 -13.65
C MET A 1 -14.76 10.82 -12.78
N ARG A 2 -14.60 11.71 -11.79
CA ARG A 2 -13.47 11.65 -10.85
C ARG A 2 -13.68 10.46 -9.90
N GLN A 3 -12.64 9.68 -9.62
CA GLN A 3 -12.72 8.60 -8.64
C GLN A 3 -13.19 9.15 -7.28
N THR A 4 -13.99 8.36 -6.56
CA THR A 4 -14.38 8.69 -5.19
C THR A 4 -13.20 8.51 -4.24
N LYS A 5 -13.29 9.12 -3.05
CA LYS A 5 -12.28 8.93 -1.99
C LYS A 5 -12.07 7.45 -1.65
N ASP A 6 -13.13 6.66 -1.55
CA ASP A 6 -13.02 5.23 -1.24
C ASP A 6 -12.32 4.43 -2.34
N GLN A 7 -12.58 4.79 -3.62
CA GLN A 7 -11.87 4.20 -4.76
C GLN A 7 -10.38 4.52 -4.72
N GLN A 8 -9.99 5.76 -4.43
CA GLN A 8 -8.59 6.16 -4.29
C GLN A 8 -7.91 5.48 -3.09
N VAL A 9 -8.59 5.39 -1.93
CA VAL A 9 -8.06 4.63 -0.78
C VAL A 9 -7.84 3.17 -1.17
N LYS A 10 -8.81 2.54 -1.87
CA LYS A 10 -8.68 1.16 -2.33
C LYS A 10 -7.48 0.99 -3.24
N GLU A 11 -7.31 1.88 -4.22
CA GLU A 11 -6.19 1.84 -5.16
C GLU A 11 -4.86 1.93 -4.42
N ILE A 12 -4.68 2.94 -3.57
CA ILE A 12 -3.44 3.11 -2.79
C ILE A 12 -3.16 1.92 -1.88
N VAL A 13 -4.17 1.36 -1.21
CA VAL A 13 -3.98 0.22 -0.31
C VAL A 13 -3.51 -1.03 -1.05
N VAL A 14 -4.01 -1.25 -2.27
CA VAL A 14 -3.58 -2.35 -3.15
C VAL A 14 -2.17 -2.09 -3.65
N GLY A 15 -1.90 -0.90 -4.21
CA GLY A 15 -0.59 -0.52 -4.70
C GLY A 15 0.48 -0.54 -3.62
N LEU A 16 0.16 -0.09 -2.41
CA LEU A 16 1.06 -0.18 -1.24
C LEU A 16 1.36 -1.64 -0.86
N ALA A 17 0.37 -2.54 -0.90
CA ALA A 17 0.58 -3.96 -0.62
C ALA A 17 1.60 -4.56 -1.59
N LEU A 18 1.39 -4.32 -2.89
CA LEU A 18 2.28 -4.80 -3.96
C LEU A 18 3.67 -4.17 -3.86
N GLY A 19 3.74 -2.86 -3.61
CA GLY A 19 5.01 -2.15 -3.45
C GLY A 19 5.83 -2.67 -2.28
N VAL A 20 5.19 -3.04 -1.16
CA VAL A 20 5.88 -3.66 -0.01
C VAL A 20 6.40 -5.05 -0.34
N LEU A 21 5.60 -5.87 -1.02
CA LEU A 21 6.05 -7.19 -1.50
C LEU A 21 7.24 -7.08 -2.45
N ALA A 22 7.29 -6.03 -3.29
CA ALA A 22 8.43 -5.76 -4.18
C ALA A 22 9.74 -5.45 -3.45
N GLN A 23 9.69 -5.11 -2.15
CA GLN A 23 10.88 -4.90 -1.31
C GLN A 23 11.37 -6.19 -0.63
N SER A 24 10.84 -7.36 -1.00
CA SER A 24 11.06 -8.63 -0.30
C SER A 24 10.69 -8.56 1.19
N VAL A 25 9.68 -7.74 1.51
CA VAL A 25 9.13 -7.61 2.86
C VAL A 25 7.88 -8.46 2.95
N HIS A 26 7.93 -9.46 3.82
CA HIS A 26 6.81 -10.33 4.10
C HIS A 26 5.75 -9.64 4.97
N SER A 27 6.15 -8.82 5.95
CA SER A 27 5.21 -8.13 6.84
C SER A 27 5.82 -6.90 7.49
N VAL A 28 4.96 -5.96 7.92
CA VAL A 28 5.32 -4.78 8.71
C VAL A 28 4.53 -4.74 10.02
N THR A 29 4.99 -3.95 10.98
CA THR A 29 4.33 -3.78 12.29
C THR A 29 2.82 -3.53 12.15
N SER A 30 2.00 -4.13 13.02
CA SER A 30 0.57 -3.79 13.13
C SER A 30 0.31 -2.54 14.00
N GLY A 31 1.38 -1.93 14.52
CA GLY A 31 1.31 -0.72 15.33
C GLY A 31 0.75 0.45 14.54
N LYS A 32 -0.50 0.84 14.84
CA LYS A 32 -1.22 1.93 14.16
C LYS A 32 -0.38 3.20 13.98
N GLN A 33 0.25 3.69 15.04
CA GLN A 33 1.03 4.93 14.97
C GLN A 33 2.19 4.81 13.97
N ALA A 34 2.94 3.70 14.03
CA ALA A 34 4.05 3.45 13.11
C ALA A 34 3.56 3.37 11.65
N LEU A 35 2.46 2.66 11.39
CA LEU A 35 1.86 2.58 10.06
C LEU A 35 1.42 3.96 9.53
N GLU A 36 0.73 4.75 10.35
CA GLU A 36 0.29 6.09 9.95
C GLU A 36 1.47 7.01 9.68
N PHE A 37 2.48 7.03 10.55
CA PHE A 37 3.67 7.86 10.37
C PHE A 37 4.47 7.43 9.15
N GLY A 38 4.68 6.13 8.97
CA GLY A 38 5.37 5.57 7.81
C GLY A 38 4.66 5.91 6.51
N PHE A 39 3.34 5.75 6.46
CA PHE A 39 2.57 6.13 5.27
C PHE A 39 2.62 7.64 5.02
N ASN A 40 2.47 8.47 6.06
CA ASN A 40 2.57 9.92 5.92
C ASN A 40 3.95 10.37 5.41
N HIS A 41 5.02 9.71 5.84
CA HIS A 41 6.37 9.96 5.32
C HIS A 41 6.48 9.60 3.84
N ALA A 42 6.06 8.39 3.48
CA ALA A 42 6.08 7.90 2.10
C ALA A 42 5.24 8.79 1.18
N TRP A 43 4.02 9.13 1.60
CA TRP A 43 3.09 9.94 0.83
C TRP A 43 3.63 11.33 0.47
N ARG A 44 4.35 11.97 1.40
CA ARG A 44 4.95 13.30 1.15
C ARG A 44 6.13 13.25 0.19
N SER A 45 6.79 12.10 0.10
CA SER A 45 7.98 11.89 -0.71
C SER A 45 7.66 11.27 -2.08
N TRP A 46 6.46 10.70 -2.23
CA TRP A 46 6.04 9.99 -3.43
C TRP A 46 5.52 10.95 -4.51
N PRO A 47 6.14 11.02 -5.70
CA PRO A 47 5.78 11.99 -6.75
C PRO A 47 4.33 11.88 -7.24
N GLN A 48 3.77 10.67 -7.27
CA GLN A 48 2.42 10.39 -7.78
C GLN A 48 1.30 10.72 -6.77
N ALA A 49 1.63 11.22 -5.57
CA ALA A 49 0.62 11.64 -4.60
C ALA A 49 -0.38 12.66 -5.15
N SER A 50 0.02 13.50 -6.13
CA SER A 50 -0.86 14.46 -6.81
C SER A 50 -1.98 13.81 -7.63
N GLU A 51 -1.81 12.57 -8.06
CA GLU A 51 -2.80 11.81 -8.84
C GLU A 51 -4.01 11.39 -7.99
N PHE A 52 -3.91 11.50 -6.66
CA PHE A 52 -4.94 11.12 -5.68
C PHE A 52 -5.48 12.33 -4.90
N PRO A 53 -6.13 13.29 -5.58
CA PRO A 53 -6.56 14.56 -4.97
C PRO A 53 -7.59 14.41 -3.85
N SER A 54 -8.31 13.28 -3.76
CA SER A 54 -9.31 13.03 -2.70
C SER A 54 -8.71 12.47 -1.42
N ILE A 55 -7.42 12.10 -1.46
CA ILE A 55 -6.60 11.63 -0.33
C ILE A 55 -5.73 12.78 0.20
N GLY A 56 -5.68 13.90 -0.51
CA GLY A 56 -4.85 15.06 -0.22
C GLY A 56 -4.94 15.57 1.23
N GLY A 57 -3.84 16.17 1.69
CA GLY A 57 -3.68 16.71 3.04
C GLY A 57 -2.36 16.28 3.67
N PHE A 58 -2.04 16.84 4.85
CA PHE A 58 -0.75 16.61 5.51
C PHE A 58 -0.63 15.21 6.15
N ASN A 59 -1.74 14.48 6.38
CA ASN A 59 -1.73 13.24 7.17
C ASN A 59 -2.78 12.19 6.69
N PRO A 60 -2.64 11.60 5.49
CA PRO A 60 -3.54 10.56 5.00
C PRO A 60 -3.44 9.21 5.74
N GLY A 61 -2.45 9.02 6.62
CA GLY A 61 -2.14 7.75 7.30
C GLY A 61 -3.36 7.05 7.92
N ASN A 62 -4.21 7.77 8.66
CA ASN A 62 -5.39 7.14 9.28
C ASN A 62 -6.40 6.62 8.23
N LEU A 63 -6.50 7.26 7.07
CA LEU A 63 -7.37 6.78 5.98
C LEU A 63 -6.84 5.48 5.40
N ILE A 64 -5.53 5.39 5.19
CA ILE A 64 -4.89 4.20 4.64
C ILE A 64 -4.88 3.07 5.66
N TRP A 65 -4.61 3.35 6.93
CA TRP A 65 -4.74 2.36 8.00
C TRP A 65 -6.16 1.75 8.05
N ILE A 66 -7.21 2.58 8.03
CA ILE A 66 -8.60 2.09 7.94
C ILE A 66 -8.83 1.30 6.65
N GLY A 67 -8.23 1.72 5.54
CA GLY A 67 -8.31 1.04 4.25
C GLY A 67 -7.65 -0.34 4.25
N MET A 68 -6.48 -0.48 4.88
CA MET A 68 -5.76 -1.74 5.07
C MET A 68 -6.63 -2.74 5.84
N GLY A 69 -7.17 -2.35 7.00
CA GLY A 69 -8.03 -3.22 7.80
C GLY A 69 -9.35 -3.65 7.13
N LYS A 70 -9.76 -2.96 6.05
CA LYS A 70 -10.94 -3.35 5.23
C LYS A 70 -10.58 -4.14 3.98
N SER A 71 -9.30 -4.20 3.62
CA SER A 71 -8.88 -4.68 2.29
C SER A 71 -9.09 -6.18 2.08
N GLU A 72 -8.98 -6.99 3.14
CA GLU A 72 -9.23 -8.43 3.07
C GLU A 72 -10.64 -8.76 2.54
N GLY A 73 -11.66 -8.01 2.98
CA GLY A 73 -13.05 -8.16 2.54
C GLY A 73 -13.34 -7.64 1.13
N ARG A 74 -12.40 -6.92 0.49
CA ARG A 74 -12.57 -6.38 -0.86
C ARG A 74 -12.14 -7.42 -1.89
N LEU A 75 -13.07 -8.30 -2.28
CA LEU A 75 -12.78 -9.45 -3.16
C LEU A 75 -12.37 -9.08 -4.60
N ALA A 76 -12.68 -7.86 -5.05
CA ALA A 76 -12.41 -7.39 -6.41
C ALA A 76 -11.05 -6.65 -6.54
N THR A 77 -10.06 -6.98 -5.72
CA THR A 77 -8.69 -6.42 -5.78
C THR A 77 -7.66 -7.53 -5.86
N CYS A 78 -6.58 -7.28 -6.62
CA CYS A 78 -5.50 -8.25 -6.82
C CYS A 78 -4.57 -8.42 -5.61
N ALA A 79 -4.57 -7.47 -4.67
CA ALA A 79 -3.87 -7.57 -3.41
C ALA A 79 -4.70 -7.04 -2.24
N PHE A 80 -4.31 -7.43 -1.02
CA PHE A 80 -4.94 -7.02 0.22
C PHE A 80 -3.97 -7.14 1.40
N TRP A 81 -4.39 -6.65 2.55
CA TRP A 81 -3.70 -6.76 3.82
C TRP A 81 -4.51 -7.63 4.77
N THR A 82 -3.83 -8.50 5.51
CA THR A 82 -4.37 -9.13 6.72
C THR A 82 -3.78 -8.46 7.95
N GLU A 83 -4.60 -8.24 8.96
CA GLU A 83 -4.15 -7.71 10.25
C GLU A 83 -4.16 -8.80 11.32
N GLY A 84 -3.07 -8.89 12.09
CA GLY A 84 -2.93 -9.76 13.24
C GLY A 84 -1.81 -9.29 14.14
N ARG A 85 -0.86 -10.18 14.47
CA ARG A 85 0.40 -9.77 15.12
C ARG A 85 1.22 -8.83 14.22
N TRP A 86 1.11 -9.00 12.91
CA TRP A 86 1.74 -8.19 11.88
C TRP A 86 0.70 -7.74 10.86
N ALA A 87 0.98 -6.65 10.16
CA ALA A 87 0.25 -6.28 8.95
C ALA A 87 0.98 -6.92 7.76
N THR A 88 0.30 -7.86 7.10
CA THR A 88 0.89 -8.71 6.07
C THR A 88 0.18 -8.44 4.74
N PRO A 89 0.87 -7.96 3.70
CA PRO A 89 0.31 -7.85 2.36
C PRO A 89 0.29 -9.22 1.66
N HIS A 90 -0.73 -9.45 0.84
CA HIS A 90 -0.90 -10.69 0.08
C HIS A 90 -1.39 -10.39 -1.34
N ILE A 91 -0.96 -11.21 -2.30
CA ILE A 91 -1.59 -11.30 -3.62
C ILE A 91 -2.80 -12.21 -3.48
N ARG A 92 -3.95 -11.80 -4.00
CA ARG A 92 -5.22 -12.52 -3.85
C ARG A 92 -5.33 -13.74 -4.75
N TYR A 93 -4.74 -13.68 -5.93
CA TYR A 93 -4.86 -14.74 -6.92
C TYR A 93 -3.62 -15.63 -6.85
N ASP A 94 -3.76 -16.85 -6.34
CA ASP A 94 -2.62 -17.78 -6.11
C ASP A 94 -1.78 -18.08 -7.35
N SER A 95 -2.35 -17.91 -8.55
CA SER A 95 -1.66 -18.10 -9.83
C SER A 95 -0.88 -16.88 -10.32
N TRP A 96 -1.03 -15.72 -9.68
CA TRP A 96 -0.40 -14.48 -10.10
C TRP A 96 0.95 -14.31 -9.40
N THR A 97 1.94 -13.94 -10.20
CA THR A 97 3.20 -13.41 -9.68
C THR A 97 3.00 -11.97 -9.19
N LEU A 98 4.00 -11.45 -8.48
CA LEU A 98 4.03 -10.03 -8.11
C LEU A 98 4.03 -9.12 -9.35
N GLU A 99 4.75 -9.52 -10.40
CA GLU A 99 4.81 -8.81 -11.68
C GLU A 99 3.42 -8.74 -12.33
N ASP A 100 2.71 -9.88 -12.43
CA ASP A 100 1.34 -9.92 -12.96
C ASP A 100 0.40 -8.97 -12.19
N ALA A 101 0.53 -8.96 -10.86
CA ALA A 101 -0.31 -8.14 -9.99
C ALA A 101 0.00 -6.64 -10.12
N LEU A 102 1.27 -6.27 -10.24
CA LEU A 102 1.72 -4.89 -10.47
C LEU A 102 1.30 -4.39 -11.86
N ASP A 103 1.51 -5.20 -12.90
CA ASP A 103 1.09 -4.87 -14.27
C ASP A 103 -0.43 -4.68 -14.35
N HIS A 104 -1.20 -5.56 -13.71
CA HIS A 104 -2.65 -5.42 -13.65
C HIS A 104 -3.11 -4.18 -12.89
N HIS A 105 -2.41 -3.81 -11.82
CA HIS A 105 -2.78 -2.66 -10.98
C HIS A 105 -2.31 -1.31 -11.55
N SER A 106 -1.29 -1.33 -12.39
CA SER A 106 -0.72 -0.14 -13.00
C SER A 106 -1.68 0.56 -13.94
N SER A 107 -1.48 1.86 -14.11
CA SER A 107 -2.26 2.71 -15.02
C SER A 107 -1.33 3.60 -15.83
N THR A 108 -1.91 4.42 -16.71
CA THR A 108 -1.15 5.44 -17.45
C THR A 108 -0.61 6.56 -16.54
N GLN A 109 -1.12 6.71 -15.32
CA GLN A 109 -0.75 7.77 -14.38
C GLN A 109 0.20 7.28 -13.29
N VAL A 110 0.11 5.99 -12.93
CA VAL A 110 0.92 5.37 -11.87
C VAL A 110 1.36 4.00 -12.36
N SER A 111 2.66 3.88 -12.62
CA SER A 111 3.29 2.67 -13.15
C SER A 111 3.63 1.65 -12.04
N ALA A 112 4.08 0.46 -12.43
CA ALA A 112 4.56 -0.58 -11.51
C ALA A 112 5.75 -0.09 -10.68
N ASP A 113 6.66 0.67 -11.30
CA ASP A 113 7.81 1.28 -10.64
C ASP A 113 7.38 2.32 -9.62
N ASP A 114 6.34 3.11 -9.92
CA ASP A 114 5.82 4.11 -8.98
C ASP A 114 5.20 3.44 -7.74
N TRP A 115 4.48 2.34 -7.91
CA TRP A 115 3.96 1.56 -6.79
C TRP A 115 5.07 0.91 -5.96
N THR A 116 6.09 0.38 -6.63
CA THR A 116 7.30 -0.16 -6.01
C THR A 116 8.00 0.90 -5.18
N GLU A 117 8.13 2.12 -5.70
CA GLU A 117 8.73 3.25 -5.00
C GLU A 117 7.93 3.68 -3.77
N LEU A 118 6.59 3.72 -3.85
CA LEU A 118 5.75 3.98 -2.68
C LEU A 118 6.00 2.94 -1.58
N GLY A 119 6.11 1.66 -1.95
CA GLY A 119 6.45 0.57 -1.06
C GLY A 119 7.83 0.74 -0.41
N ARG A 120 8.85 1.08 -1.19
CA ARG A 120 10.21 1.37 -0.70
C ARG A 120 10.21 2.48 0.34
N LEU A 121 9.62 3.63 0.00
CA LEU A 121 9.52 4.80 0.89
C LEU A 121 8.77 4.49 2.20
N PHE A 122 7.77 3.60 2.13
CA PHE A 122 7.02 3.14 3.30
C PHE A 122 7.86 2.20 4.16
N VAL A 123 8.51 1.20 3.56
CA VAL A 123 9.35 0.23 4.28
C VAL A 123 10.54 0.91 4.98
N GLU A 124 11.17 1.90 4.33
CA GLU A 124 12.32 2.63 4.89
C GLU A 124 11.99 3.45 6.14
N SER A 125 10.71 3.70 6.41
CA SER A 125 10.27 4.42 7.61
C SER A 125 10.27 3.56 8.87
N PHE A 126 10.39 2.23 8.73
CA PHE A 126 10.34 1.29 9.84
C PHE A 126 11.73 0.92 10.35
N THR A 127 11.83 0.67 11.65
CA THR A 127 13.04 0.08 12.24
C THR A 127 13.18 -1.40 11.86
N PRO A 128 14.38 -2.00 11.97
CA PRO A 128 14.56 -3.43 11.67
C PRO A 128 13.66 -4.37 12.50
N GLY A 129 13.23 -3.96 13.69
CA GLY A 129 12.31 -4.75 14.53
C GLY A 129 10.83 -4.61 14.14
N GLU A 130 10.50 -3.73 13.19
CA GLU A 130 9.15 -3.44 12.72
C GLU A 130 8.88 -4.00 11.31
N VAL A 131 9.81 -4.78 10.75
CA VAL A 131 9.71 -5.40 9.43
C VAL A 131 10.17 -6.85 9.50
N ILE A 132 9.43 -7.75 8.83
CA ILE A 132 9.85 -9.13 8.56
C ILE A 132 10.17 -9.24 7.07
N ARG A 133 11.38 -9.69 6.77
CA ARG A 133 11.86 -10.00 5.41
C ARG A 133 12.01 -11.52 5.26
N GLU A 134 11.94 -11.99 4.02
CA GLU A 134 12.28 -13.38 3.67
C GLU A 134 13.80 -13.63 3.77
#